data_AF-A0A498LH42-F1
#
_entry.id   AF-A0A498LH42-F1
#
_cell.length_a   1.000
_cell.length_b   1.000
_cell.length_c   1.000
_cell.angle_alpha   90.00
_cell.angle_beta   90.00
_cell.angle_gamma   90.00
#
_symmetry.space_group_name_H-M   'P 1'
#
loop_
_entity.id
_entity.type
_entity.pdbx_description
1 polymer ?
#
loop_
_entity_poly.entity_id
_entity_poly.type
_entity_poly.pdbx_seq_one_letter_code
_entity_poly.pdbx_strand_id
1 'polypeptide(L)'
;MEKEKGSFGVPILTKESLATLDDGMWLDDIVMDIQLRSVHDELGPHKRQKSLICPVHFYTKLKNKLLDRNVEQHNEKPRICSADSIPALKVQVPQQQGNSSECGIFVLLYAKHFLNHPPKELIDELDCTSWFTLTDAFSKCAKIRDTMVG
;
A
#
# COMPACT_ATOMS: atom_id res chain seq x y z
N MET A 1 31.82 -11.66 7.30
CA MET A 1 31.05 -10.72 6.47
C MET A 1 29.57 -10.96 6.74
N GLU A 2 29.01 -10.21 7.68
CA GLU A 2 27.58 -10.25 7.96
C GLU A 2 26.85 -9.64 6.76
N LYS A 3 25.95 -10.42 6.16
CA LYS A 3 25.01 -9.89 5.17
C LYS A 3 24.14 -8.88 5.90
N GLU A 4 24.13 -7.63 5.43
CA GLU A 4 23.09 -6.68 5.77
C GLU A 4 21.74 -7.34 5.48
N LYS A 5 21.08 -7.82 6.53
CA LYS A 5 19.65 -8.04 6.50
C LYS A 5 19.09 -6.66 6.20
N GLY A 6 18.40 -6.52 5.07
CA GLY A 6 17.70 -5.30 4.70
C GLY A 6 16.67 -4.97 5.77
N SER A 7 17.11 -4.32 6.84
CA SER A 7 16.29 -3.59 7.76
C SER A 7 15.79 -2.41 6.95
N PHE A 8 14.54 -2.48 6.51
CA PHE A 8 13.85 -1.26 6.12
C PHE A 8 13.82 -0.41 7.39
N GLY A 9 14.74 0.57 7.46
CA GLY A 9 14.92 1.40 8.65
C GLY A 9 13.58 1.97 9.10
N VAL A 10 13.43 2.17 10.41
CA VAL A 10 12.24 2.79 10.99
C VAL A 10 12.02 4.14 10.29
N PRO A 11 10.86 4.36 9.64
CA PRO A 11 10.68 5.62 8.91
C PRO A 11 10.59 6.79 9.89
N ILE A 12 11.39 7.82 9.61
CA ILE A 12 11.54 8.99 10.47
C ILE A 12 10.60 10.06 9.96
N LEU A 13 9.58 10.39 10.74
CA LEU A 13 8.64 11.43 10.39
C LEU A 13 9.30 12.81 10.49
N THR A 14 9.23 13.60 9.41
CA THR A 14 9.75 14.97 9.39
C THR A 14 8.61 15.98 9.37
N LYS A 15 8.93 17.26 9.65
CA LYS A 15 7.97 18.36 9.49
C LYS A 15 7.46 18.49 8.05
N GLU A 16 8.31 18.17 7.08
CA GLU A 16 7.98 18.20 5.64
C GLU A 16 7.00 17.07 5.31
N SER A 17 7.23 15.86 5.83
CA SER A 17 6.29 14.74 5.71
C SER A 17 4.92 15.11 6.30
N LEU A 18 4.87 15.77 7.45
CA LEU A 18 3.62 16.22 8.07
C LEU A 18 2.89 17.29 7.23
N ALA A 19 3.62 18.21 6.59
CA ALA A 19 3.03 19.23 5.73
C ALA A 19 2.33 18.64 4.49
N THR A 20 2.65 17.40 4.11
CA THR A 20 1.93 16.71 3.01
C THR A 20 0.52 16.26 3.35
N LEU A 21 0.10 16.39 4.62
CA LEU A 21 -1.27 16.12 5.07
C LEU A 21 -2.19 17.34 4.93
N ASP A 22 -1.67 18.49 4.50
CA ASP A 22 -2.48 19.66 4.20
C ASP A 22 -3.23 19.52 2.87
N ASP A 23 -4.36 20.22 2.74
CA ASP A 23 -5.25 20.11 1.59
C ASP A 23 -4.53 20.42 0.27
N GLY A 24 -4.72 19.56 -0.73
CA GLY A 24 -4.11 19.71 -2.06
C GLY A 24 -2.65 19.24 -2.16
N MET A 25 -2.07 18.73 -1.07
CA MET A 25 -0.72 18.17 -1.09
C MET A 25 -0.74 16.66 -1.41
N TRP A 26 0.35 16.19 -2.01
CA TRP A 26 0.55 14.78 -2.30
C TRP A 26 1.15 14.10 -1.10
N LEU A 27 0.52 13.03 -0.65
CA LEU A 27 0.93 12.31 0.56
C LEU A 27 2.36 11.78 0.43
N ASP A 28 3.19 12.08 1.43
CA ASP A 28 4.58 11.62 1.47
C ASP A 28 4.69 10.10 1.65
N ASP A 29 5.73 9.51 1.05
CA ASP A 29 5.98 8.07 1.09
C ASP A 29 6.15 7.56 2.53
N ILE A 30 6.80 8.34 3.41
CA ILE A 30 6.98 7.99 4.83
C ILE A 30 5.64 7.92 5.55
N VAL A 31 4.75 8.87 5.27
CA VAL A 31 3.39 8.92 5.84
C VAL A 31 2.58 7.72 5.38
N MET A 32 2.61 7.40 4.08
CA MET A 32 1.95 6.20 3.55
C MET A 32 2.46 4.92 4.21
N ASP A 33 3.78 4.77 4.33
CA ASP A 33 4.42 3.62 4.96
C ASP A 33 4.00 3.43 6.41
N ILE A 34 3.97 4.50 7.20
CA ILE A 34 3.53 4.47 8.60
C ILE A 34 2.06 4.07 8.67
N GLN A 35 1.21 4.66 7.83
CA GLN A 35 -0.22 4.40 7.86
C GLN A 35 -0.58 2.99 7.39
N LEU A 36 0.07 2.48 6.34
CA LEU A 36 -0.13 1.09 5.89
C LEU A 36 0.28 0.08 6.99
N ARG A 37 1.37 0.35 7.70
CA ARG A 37 1.77 -0.47 8.87
C ARG A 37 0.75 -0.39 9.99
N SER A 38 0.25 0.80 10.33
CA SER A 38 -0.82 0.97 11.33
C SER A 38 -2.08 0.17 10.96
N VAL A 39 -2.50 0.20 9.69
CA VAL A 39 -3.64 -0.59 9.20
C VAL A 39 -3.38 -2.09 9.36
N HIS A 40 -2.15 -2.57 9.14
CA HIS A 40 -1.78 -3.98 9.36
C HIS A 40 -1.72 -4.33 10.84
N ASP A 41 -1.22 -3.44 11.69
CA ASP A 41 -1.11 -3.63 13.14
C ASP A 41 -2.49 -3.69 13.82
N GLU A 42 -3.48 -2.96 13.28
CA GLU A 42 -4.89 -3.03 13.70
C GLU A 42 -5.54 -4.42 13.43
N LEU A 43 -4.93 -5.26 12.57
CA LEU A 43 -5.46 -6.59 12.28
C LEU A 43 -5.21 -7.56 13.44
N GLY A 44 -6.19 -8.42 13.71
CA GLY A 44 -6.01 -9.54 14.63
C GLY A 44 -4.91 -10.52 14.17
N PRO A 45 -4.30 -11.30 15.09
CA PRO A 45 -3.13 -12.15 14.80
C PRO A 45 -3.31 -13.09 13.61
N HIS A 46 -4.49 -13.69 13.48
CA HIS A 46 -4.80 -14.61 12.39
C HIS A 46 -4.80 -13.95 11.00
N LYS A 47 -5.25 -12.70 10.89
CA LYS A 47 -5.25 -11.95 9.62
C LYS A 47 -3.83 -11.48 9.29
N ARG A 48 -3.08 -11.01 10.30
CA ARG A 48 -1.68 -10.56 10.13
C ARG A 48 -0.76 -11.65 9.61
N GLN A 49 -0.94 -12.90 10.07
CA GLN A 49 -0.12 -14.02 9.60
C GLN A 49 -0.32 -14.33 8.11
N LYS A 50 -1.45 -13.93 7.53
CA LYS A 50 -1.82 -14.22 6.13
C LYS A 50 -1.59 -13.04 5.18
N SER A 51 -1.08 -11.91 5.68
CA SER A 51 -0.92 -10.69 4.91
C SER A 51 0.44 -10.06 5.16
N LEU A 52 0.99 -9.44 4.11
CA LEU A 52 2.23 -8.69 4.17
C LEU A 52 1.99 -7.30 3.58
N ILE A 53 2.42 -6.27 4.30
CA ILE A 53 2.55 -4.91 3.76
C ILE A 53 4.02 -4.70 3.39
N CYS A 54 4.26 -4.43 2.11
CA CYS A 54 5.57 -4.02 1.63
C CYS A 54 5.70 -2.50 1.77
N PRO A 55 6.91 -1.99 2.08
CA PRO A 55 7.19 -0.55 2.02
C PRO A 55 6.91 0.02 0.63
N VAL A 56 6.45 1.26 0.55
CA VAL A 56 5.96 1.90 -0.68
C VAL A 56 7.02 1.94 -1.80
N HIS A 57 8.29 2.06 -1.43
CA HIS A 57 9.41 2.02 -2.36
C HIS A 57 9.79 0.61 -2.85
N PHE A 58 9.12 -0.46 -2.38
CA PHE A 58 9.42 -1.84 -2.75
C PHE A 58 9.27 -2.05 -4.25
N TYR A 59 8.16 -1.61 -4.84
CA TYR A 59 7.89 -1.80 -6.27
C TYR A 59 8.93 -1.08 -7.13
N THR A 60 9.32 0.14 -6.76
CA THR A 60 10.38 0.90 -7.45
C THR A 60 11.72 0.16 -7.40
N LYS A 61 12.11 -0.35 -6.22
CA LYS A 61 13.35 -1.14 -6.07
C LYS A 61 13.30 -2.44 -6.89
N LEU A 62 12.17 -3.14 -6.87
CA LEU A 62 11.96 -4.36 -7.65
C LEU A 62 12.07 -4.09 -9.16
N LYS A 63 11.36 -3.08 -9.65
CA LYS A 63 11.37 -2.69 -11.06
C LYS A 63 12.79 -2.33 -11.52
N ASN A 64 13.52 -1.54 -10.73
CA ASN A 64 14.90 -1.17 -11.07
C ASN A 64 15.82 -2.40 -11.14
N LYS A 65 15.72 -3.32 -10.17
CA LYS A 65 16.48 -4.58 -10.22
C LYS A 65 16.14 -5.46 -11.42
N LEU A 66 14.88 -5.52 -11.84
CA LEU A 66 14.47 -6.29 -13.03
C LEU A 66 14.99 -5.67 -14.33
N LEU A 67 15.20 -4.35 -14.34
CA LEU A 67 15.80 -3.63 -15.47
C LEU A 67 17.32 -3.77 -15.50
N ASP A 68 17.95 -4.01 -14.36
CA ASP A 68 19.38 -4.33 -14.27
C ASP A 68 19.65 -5.72 -14.86
N ARG A 69 20.31 -5.79 -16.02
CA ARG A 69 20.56 -7.06 -16.75
C ARG A 69 21.53 -8.04 -16.07
N ASN A 70 22.04 -7.71 -14.88
CA ASN A 70 23.09 -8.46 -14.17
C ASN A 70 22.54 -9.25 -12.96
N VAL A 71 21.24 -9.57 -12.91
CA VAL A 71 20.66 -10.31 -11.77
C VAL A 71 21.23 -11.73 -11.70
N GLU A 72 21.95 -12.02 -10.63
CA GLU A 72 22.40 -13.38 -10.29
C GLU A 72 21.19 -14.30 -10.14
N GLN A 73 21.18 -15.35 -10.97
CA GLN A 73 20.12 -16.36 -10.94
C GLN A 73 20.27 -17.19 -9.67
N HIS A 74 19.23 -17.19 -8.83
CA HIS A 74 19.15 -18.16 -7.74
C HIS A 74 19.02 -19.59 -8.30
N ASN A 75 19.75 -20.52 -7.70
CA ASN A 75 19.89 -21.91 -8.16
C ASN A 75 18.65 -22.80 -7.88
N GLU A 76 17.51 -22.19 -7.55
CA GLU A 76 16.24 -22.89 -7.33
C GLU A 76 15.45 -22.91 -8.63
N LYS A 77 14.76 -24.02 -8.93
CA LYS A 77 13.87 -24.11 -10.09
C LYS A 77 12.85 -22.95 -10.04
N PRO A 78 12.86 -22.02 -11.00
CA PRO A 78 11.92 -20.91 -11.01
C PRO A 78 10.50 -21.44 -11.12
N ARG A 79 9.60 -21.01 -10.24
CA ARG A 79 8.17 -21.16 -10.49
C ARG A 79 7.82 -20.26 -11.67
N ILE A 80 7.15 -20.80 -12.68
CA ILE A 80 6.76 -20.04 -13.87
C ILE A 80 5.56 -19.17 -13.51
N CYS A 81 5.81 -17.86 -13.38
CA CYS A 81 4.80 -16.84 -13.24
C CYS A 81 4.54 -16.23 -14.62
N SER A 82 3.40 -16.52 -15.23
CA SER A 82 2.94 -15.94 -16.50
C SER A 82 1.65 -15.16 -16.29
N ALA A 83 1.22 -14.39 -17.28
CA ALA A 83 -0.09 -13.72 -17.24
C ALA A 83 -1.25 -14.71 -17.07
N ASP A 84 -1.10 -15.95 -17.56
CA ASP A 84 -2.11 -16.99 -17.41
C ASP A 84 -2.10 -17.63 -16.02
N SER A 85 -0.93 -17.75 -15.37
CA SER A 85 -0.83 -18.32 -14.01
C SER A 85 -1.04 -17.28 -12.91
N ILE A 86 -0.90 -16.00 -13.21
CA ILE A 86 -1.16 -14.86 -12.33
C ILE A 86 -1.95 -13.80 -13.12
N PRO A 87 -3.25 -14.03 -13.37
CA PRO A 87 -4.07 -13.08 -14.11
C PRO A 87 -4.23 -11.78 -13.32
N ALA A 88 -4.17 -10.66 -14.02
CA ALA A 88 -4.52 -9.36 -13.46
C ALA A 88 -6.03 -9.21 -13.43
N LEU A 89 -6.60 -8.97 -12.25
CA LEU A 89 -8.02 -8.72 -12.07
C LEU A 89 -8.29 -7.22 -12.00
N LYS A 90 -9.25 -6.73 -12.79
CA LYS A 90 -9.75 -5.36 -12.68
C LYS A 90 -10.93 -5.32 -11.70
N VAL A 91 -10.77 -4.58 -10.62
CA VAL A 91 -11.79 -4.44 -9.56
C VAL A 91 -12.42 -3.06 -9.65
N GLN A 92 -13.75 -2.98 -9.49
CA GLN A 92 -14.44 -1.69 -9.38
C GLN A 92 -14.31 -1.19 -7.94
N VAL A 93 -13.78 0.01 -7.74
CA VAL A 93 -13.56 0.62 -6.41
C VAL A 93 -14.03 2.08 -6.43
N PRO A 94 -14.27 2.73 -5.27
CA PRO A 94 -14.62 4.15 -5.23
C PRO A 94 -13.56 4.97 -5.96
N GLN A 95 -13.94 5.72 -7.00
CA GLN A 95 -12.97 6.47 -7.82
C GLN A 95 -12.75 7.88 -7.27
N GLN A 96 -11.53 8.39 -7.40
CA GLN A 96 -11.24 9.81 -7.20
C GLN A 96 -11.92 10.66 -8.29
N GLN A 97 -12.26 11.89 -7.94
CA GLN A 97 -12.82 12.85 -8.88
C GLN A 97 -11.73 13.81 -9.39
N GLY A 98 -11.42 13.74 -10.68
CA GLY A 98 -10.42 14.60 -11.30
C GLY A 98 -8.98 14.26 -10.90
N ASN A 99 -8.07 15.24 -11.01
CA ASN A 99 -6.64 15.12 -10.70
C ASN A 99 -6.34 15.59 -9.28
N SER A 100 -7.13 15.13 -8.32
CA SER A 100 -7.00 15.54 -6.92
C SER A 100 -5.85 14.76 -6.23
N SER A 101 -5.22 15.34 -5.20
CA SER A 101 -3.96 14.83 -4.63
C SER A 101 -4.16 13.71 -3.59
N GLU A 102 -5.38 13.22 -3.39
CA GLU A 102 -5.74 12.27 -2.33
C GLU A 102 -5.51 10.80 -2.71
N CYS A 103 -4.76 10.53 -3.78
CA CYS A 103 -4.60 9.16 -4.29
C CYS A 103 -3.96 8.25 -3.24
N GLY A 104 -3.02 8.77 -2.45
CA GLY A 104 -2.45 8.09 -1.29
C GLY A 104 -3.50 7.73 -0.23
N ILE A 105 -4.46 8.62 0.03
CA ILE A 105 -5.55 8.36 1.00
C ILE A 105 -6.47 7.24 0.49
N PHE A 106 -6.78 7.22 -0.79
CA PHE A 106 -7.59 6.15 -1.38
C PHE A 106 -6.87 4.80 -1.27
N VAL A 107 -5.56 4.75 -1.52
CA VAL A 107 -4.74 3.55 -1.30
C VAL A 107 -4.82 3.07 0.15
N LEU A 108 -4.72 3.97 1.13
CA LEU A 108 -4.84 3.62 2.55
C LEU A 108 -6.23 3.05 2.88
N LEU A 109 -7.29 3.63 2.32
CA LEU A 109 -8.66 3.13 2.50
C LEU A 109 -8.89 1.79 1.81
N TYR A 110 -8.40 1.59 0.59
CA TYR A 110 -8.45 0.29 -0.09
C TYR A 110 -7.75 -0.79 0.73
N ALA A 111 -6.54 -0.51 1.22
CA ALA A 111 -5.80 -1.44 2.07
C ALA A 111 -6.59 -1.78 3.33
N LYS A 112 -7.17 -0.78 4.00
CA LYS A 112 -7.99 -0.99 5.19
C LYS A 112 -9.22 -1.86 4.92
N HIS A 113 -9.99 -1.57 3.89
CA HIS A 113 -11.19 -2.34 3.56
C HIS A 113 -10.85 -3.76 3.12
N PHE A 114 -9.87 -3.92 2.23
CA PHE A 114 -9.43 -5.21 1.74
C PHE A 114 -8.89 -6.12 2.84
N LEU A 115 -8.05 -5.59 3.75
CA LEU A 115 -7.47 -6.40 4.83
C LEU A 115 -8.50 -6.78 5.91
N ASN A 116 -9.50 -5.93 6.15
CA ASN A 116 -10.55 -6.22 7.13
C ASN A 116 -11.59 -7.19 6.57
N HIS A 117 -11.99 -7.04 5.32
CA HIS A 117 -13.02 -7.85 4.68
C HIS A 117 -12.55 -8.30 3.29
N PRO A 118 -11.54 -9.21 3.22
CA PRO A 118 -11.03 -9.67 1.95
C PRO A 118 -12.15 -10.39 1.17
N PRO A 119 -12.26 -10.16 -0.14
CA PRO A 119 -13.14 -10.95 -1.00
C PRO A 119 -12.84 -12.45 -0.82
N LYS A 120 -13.89 -13.26 -0.65
CA LYS A 120 -13.73 -14.72 -0.47
C LYS A 120 -13.31 -15.42 -1.76
N GLU A 121 -13.72 -14.85 -2.88
CA GLU A 121 -13.46 -15.36 -4.23
C GLU A 121 -13.01 -14.19 -5.10
N LEU A 122 -12.01 -14.46 -5.94
CA LEU A 122 -11.56 -13.51 -6.96
C LEU A 122 -12.30 -13.85 -8.25
N ILE A 123 -13.48 -13.24 -8.41
CA ILE A 123 -14.30 -13.34 -9.61
C ILE A 123 -14.08 -12.12 -10.50
N ASP A 124 -14.34 -12.27 -11.80
CA ASP A 124 -14.02 -11.28 -12.83
C ASP A 124 -14.68 -9.89 -12.63
N GLU A 125 -15.78 -9.81 -11.87
CA GLU A 125 -16.53 -8.58 -11.63
C GLU A 125 -16.70 -8.28 -10.14
N LEU A 126 -15.58 -8.19 -9.42
CA LEU A 126 -15.62 -7.75 -8.03
C LEU A 126 -15.99 -6.26 -7.94
N ASP A 127 -17.20 -5.98 -7.43
CA ASP A 127 -17.69 -4.62 -7.14
C ASP A 127 -17.44 -4.24 -5.68
N CYS A 128 -16.53 -3.31 -5.49
CA CYS A 128 -16.14 -2.74 -4.22
C CYS A 128 -16.45 -1.23 -4.13
N THR A 129 -17.25 -0.68 -5.06
CA THR A 129 -17.59 0.76 -5.13
C THR A 129 -18.28 1.32 -3.90
N SER A 130 -18.83 0.45 -3.05
CA SER A 130 -19.47 0.79 -1.77
C SER A 130 -18.52 0.76 -0.57
N TRP A 131 -17.21 0.54 -0.75
CA TRP A 131 -16.26 0.47 0.36
C TRP A 131 -16.25 1.76 1.19
N PHE A 132 -16.26 2.93 0.57
CA PHE A 132 -16.28 4.21 1.27
C PHE A 132 -16.79 5.33 0.36
N THR A 133 -17.18 6.45 0.97
CA THR A 133 -17.57 7.68 0.27
C THR A 133 -16.40 8.65 0.12
N LEU A 134 -16.52 9.64 -0.77
CA LEU A 134 -15.53 10.71 -0.90
C LEU A 134 -15.37 11.51 0.41
N THR A 135 -16.48 11.73 1.12
CA THR A 135 -16.47 12.39 2.43
C THR A 135 -15.64 11.61 3.46
N ASP A 136 -15.68 10.28 3.43
CA ASP A 136 -14.84 9.44 4.29
C ASP A 136 -13.36 9.62 3.94
N ALA A 137 -13.02 9.68 2.65
CA ALA A 137 -11.66 9.92 2.19
C ALA A 137 -11.11 11.27 2.65
N PHE A 138 -11.83 12.37 2.44
CA PHE A 138 -11.41 13.69 2.90
C PHE A 138 -11.28 13.75 4.43
N SER A 139 -12.24 13.17 5.15
CA SER A 139 -12.20 13.12 6.62
C SER A 139 -11.03 12.28 7.15
N LYS A 140 -10.57 11.28 6.39
CA LYS A 140 -9.45 10.43 6.80
C LYS A 140 -8.12 11.20 6.77
N CYS A 141 -7.92 12.11 5.83
CA CYS A 141 -6.71 12.93 5.76
C CYS A 141 -6.54 13.76 7.05
N ALA A 142 -7.58 14.49 7.45
CA ALA A 142 -7.60 15.27 8.68
C ALA A 142 -7.31 14.41 9.92
N LYS A 143 -7.93 13.22 10.03
CA LYS A 143 -7.69 12.30 11.15
C LYS A 143 -6.24 11.78 11.22
N ILE A 144 -5.61 11.52 10.08
CA ILE A 144 -4.20 11.09 10.04
C ILE A 144 -3.32 12.20 10.61
N ARG A 145 -3.55 13.45 10.19
CA ARG A 145 -2.83 14.61 10.72
C ARG A 145 -2.97 14.75 12.22
N ASP A 146 -4.20 14.68 12.75
CA ASP A 146 -4.45 14.79 14.18
C ASP A 146 -3.75 13.67 14.98
N THR A 147 -3.69 12.47 14.41
CA THR A 147 -3.02 11.31 15.04
C THR A 147 -1.49 11.40 15.00
N MET A 148 -0.93 12.05 13.98
CA MET A 148 0.53 12.16 13.81
C MET A 148 1.14 13.37 14.51
N VAL A 149 0.34 14.40 14.80
CA VAL A 149 0.79 15.65 15.45
C VAL A 149 0.44 15.69 16.95
N GLY A 150 -0.56 14.92 17.39
CA GLY A 150 -0.93 14.76 18.81
C GLY A 150 -0.02 13.78 19.54
#